data_AF-A0A8S4R730-F1
#
_entry.id   AF-A0A8S4R730-F1
#
_cell.length_a   1.000
_cell.length_b   1.000
_cell.length_c   1.000
_cell.angle_alpha   90.00
_cell.angle_beta   90.00
_cell.angle_gamma   90.00
#
_symmetry.space_group_name_H-M   'P 1'
#
loop_
_entity.id
_entity.type
_entity.pdbx_description
1 polymer ?
#
loop_
_entity_poly.entity_id
_entity_poly.type
_entity_poly.pdbx_seq_one_letter_code
_entity_poly.pdbx_strand_id
1 'polypeptide(L)'
;MSEFKDWYNSIPFFTRYWLTCTIVLSLIGRFGLFNASYFILDYYPFIHQFQIWRPITALFFYPITPGTGFHFLINCYFLYSYSQRLETSIFAGKPADYFYMLLFNWACCVIIGLLANLIVLMDPMVLSVLYVWCQLNKDVIVSFWFGSRFKAMYLPWVLLAFNLVISGG
;
A
#
# COMPACT_ATOMS: atom_id res chain seq x y z
N MET A 1 -19.58 -18.84 -12.33
CA MET A 1 -19.41 -17.96 -11.15
C MET A 1 -18.39 -18.48 -10.12
N SER A 2 -17.58 -19.50 -10.45
CA SER A 2 -16.54 -20.05 -9.54
C SER A 2 -15.16 -19.39 -9.70
N GLU A 3 -14.79 -18.94 -10.90
CA GLU A 3 -13.44 -18.44 -11.20
C GLU A 3 -12.98 -17.28 -10.31
N PHE A 4 -13.86 -16.32 -10.00
CA PHE A 4 -13.50 -15.21 -9.11
C PHE A 4 -13.33 -15.67 -7.66
N LYS A 5 -14.15 -16.61 -7.20
CA LYS A 5 -14.06 -17.18 -5.86
C LYS A 5 -12.80 -18.03 -5.72
N ASP A 6 -12.45 -18.78 -6.76
CA ASP A 6 -11.26 -19.62 -6.81
C ASP A 6 -9.99 -18.76 -6.87
N TRP A 7 -9.99 -17.69 -7.69
CA TRP A 7 -8.93 -16.69 -7.69
C TRP A 7 -8.78 -16.02 -6.33
N TYR A 8 -9.86 -15.51 -5.75
CA TYR A 8 -9.82 -14.87 -4.44
C TYR A 8 -9.30 -15.82 -3.36
N ASN A 9 -9.68 -17.10 -3.45
CA ASN A 9 -9.20 -18.15 -2.54
C ASN A 9 -7.73 -18.54 -2.74
N SER A 10 -7.17 -18.32 -3.93
CA SER A 10 -5.74 -18.52 -4.20
C SER A 10 -4.83 -17.45 -3.59
N ILE A 11 -5.39 -16.29 -3.22
CA ILE A 11 -4.63 -15.20 -2.59
C ILE A 11 -4.37 -15.56 -1.12
N PRO A 12 -3.13 -15.43 -0.62
CA PRO A 12 -2.84 -15.72 0.77
C PRO A 12 -3.56 -14.74 1.73
N PHE A 13 -3.74 -15.17 2.97
CA PHE A 13 -4.72 -14.59 3.91
C PHE A 13 -4.50 -13.08 4.10
N PHE A 14 -3.31 -12.63 4.46
CA PHE A 14 -3.08 -11.22 4.80
C PHE A 14 -3.18 -10.31 3.59
N THR A 15 -2.56 -10.69 2.48
CA THR A 15 -2.63 -9.94 1.21
C THR A 15 -4.08 -9.72 0.76
N ARG A 16 -4.92 -10.75 0.92
CA ARG A 16 -6.33 -10.71 0.55
C ARG A 16 -7.12 -9.71 1.38
N TYR A 17 -7.00 -9.73 2.71
CA TYR A 17 -7.71 -8.79 3.58
C TYR A 17 -7.23 -7.37 3.35
N TRP A 18 -5.92 -7.17 3.21
CA TRP A 18 -5.37 -5.84 2.97
C TRP A 18 -5.92 -5.23 1.67
N LEU A 19 -5.84 -5.96 0.56
CA LEU A 19 -6.37 -5.50 -0.72
C LEU A 19 -7.88 -5.24 -0.67
N THR A 20 -8.64 -6.13 -0.02
CA THR A 20 -10.09 -5.98 0.11
C THR A 20 -10.44 -4.74 0.93
N CYS A 21 -9.80 -4.55 2.09
CA CYS A 21 -9.97 -3.38 2.94
C CYS A 21 -9.67 -2.09 2.20
N THR A 22 -8.56 -2.04 1.46
CA THR A 22 -8.15 -0.85 0.70
C THR A 22 -9.15 -0.51 -0.41
N ILE A 23 -9.64 -1.49 -1.16
CA ILE A 23 -10.65 -1.26 -2.21
C ILE A 23 -11.97 -0.79 -1.60
N VAL A 24 -12.45 -1.47 -0.55
CA VAL A 24 -13.71 -1.14 0.12
C VAL A 24 -13.66 0.26 0.71
N LEU A 25 -12.61 0.61 1.45
CA LEU A 25 -12.49 1.93 2.09
C LEU A 25 -12.34 3.06 1.08
N SER A 26 -11.58 2.83 0.00
CA SER A 26 -11.44 3.84 -1.06
C SER A 26 -12.75 4.05 -1.84
N LEU A 27 -13.55 2.99 -2.05
CA LEU A 27 -14.89 3.11 -2.64
C LEU A 27 -15.86 3.83 -1.71
N ILE A 28 -15.85 3.53 -0.40
CA ILE A 28 -16.71 4.19 0.59
C ILE A 28 -16.46 5.70 0.61
N GLY A 29 -15.20 6.16 0.54
CA GLY A 29 -14.91 7.59 0.44
C GLY A 29 -15.35 8.21 -0.87
N ARG A 30 -15.28 7.48 -1.98
CA ARG A 30 -15.78 7.97 -3.28
C ARG A 30 -17.30 8.15 -3.28
N PHE A 31 -18.03 7.27 -2.63
CA PHE A 31 -19.49 7.38 -2.50
C PHE A 31 -19.93 8.48 -1.51
N GLY A 32 -18.98 9.15 -0.83
CA GLY A 32 -19.28 10.28 0.05
C GLY A 32 -20.06 9.88 1.31
N LEU A 33 -20.08 8.60 1.67
CA LEU A 33 -20.78 8.10 2.88
C LEU A 33 -20.15 8.66 4.16
N PHE A 34 -18.88 9.06 4.11
CA PHE A 34 -18.16 9.69 5.21
C PHE A 34 -17.26 10.82 4.68
N ASN A 35 -17.14 11.90 5.46
CA ASN A 35 -16.30 13.05 5.10
C ASN A 35 -14.84 12.62 4.96
N ALA A 36 -14.24 12.81 3.79
CA ALA A 36 -12.85 12.39 3.48
C ALA A 36 -11.82 12.97 4.47
N SER A 37 -12.14 14.09 5.11
CA SER A 37 -11.35 14.75 6.17
C SER A 37 -11.15 13.90 7.44
N TYR A 38 -12.00 12.90 7.70
CA TYR A 38 -11.83 11.99 8.84
C TYR A 38 -10.84 10.85 8.57
N PHE A 39 -10.58 10.54 7.29
CA PHE A 39 -9.65 9.48 6.87
C PHE A 39 -8.23 9.98 6.60
N ILE A 40 -8.07 11.30 6.53
CA ILE A 40 -6.76 11.94 6.36
C ILE A 40 -6.03 11.96 7.69
N LEU A 41 -4.73 11.67 7.64
CA LEU A 41 -3.83 11.86 8.76
C LEU A 41 -3.59 13.37 8.94
N ASP A 42 -4.13 13.92 10.02
CA ASP A 42 -3.87 15.30 10.44
C ASP A 42 -3.12 15.26 11.78
N TYR A 43 -1.97 15.94 11.82
CA TYR A 43 -1.04 15.99 12.95
C TYR A 43 -1.71 16.56 14.22
N TYR A 44 -2.57 17.56 14.06
CA TYR A 44 -3.17 18.30 15.17
C TYR A 44 -4.15 17.45 16.00
N PRO A 45 -5.17 16.78 15.41
CA PRO A 45 -6.07 15.90 16.18
C PRO A 45 -5.40 14.59 16.63
N PHE A 46 -4.34 14.11 15.97
CA PHE A 46 -3.67 12.87 16.38
C PHE A 46 -3.00 13.01 17.77
N ILE A 47 -2.24 14.08 17.97
CA ILE A 47 -1.51 14.32 19.23
C ILE A 47 -2.41 14.93 20.31
N HIS A 48 -3.32 15.84 19.95
CA HIS A 48 -4.16 16.53 20.94
C HIS A 48 -5.43 15.75 21.33
N GLN A 49 -5.93 14.83 20.50
CA GLN A 49 -7.18 14.09 20.76
C GLN A 49 -7.01 12.56 20.81
N PHE A 50 -5.78 12.04 20.79
CA PHE A 50 -5.48 10.59 20.89
C PHE A 50 -6.31 9.71 19.94
N GLN A 51 -6.52 10.17 18.70
CA GLN A 51 -7.35 9.44 17.72
C GLN A 51 -6.55 8.33 17.04
N ILE A 52 -6.31 7.23 17.76
CA ILE A 52 -5.51 6.06 17.30
C ILE A 52 -6.13 5.38 16.07
N TRP A 53 -7.44 5.54 15.84
CA TRP A 53 -8.11 4.98 14.67
C TRP A 53 -7.73 5.68 13.36
N ARG A 54 -7.31 6.96 13.40
CA ARG A 54 -6.97 7.74 12.18
C ARG A 54 -5.82 7.15 11.36
N PRO A 55 -4.65 6.79 11.92
CA PRO A 55 -3.58 6.16 11.15
C PRO A 55 -3.94 4.77 10.63
N ILE A 56 -4.84 4.05 11.30
CA ILE A 56 -5.37 2.77 10.80
C ILE A 56 -6.22 3.03 9.57
N THR A 57 -7.16 3.97 9.65
CA THR A 57 -8.02 4.33 8.52
C THR A 57 -7.24 4.95 7.37
N ALA A 58 -6.19 5.74 7.65
CA ALA A 58 -5.34 6.37 6.63
C ALA A 58 -4.41 5.38 5.89
N LEU A 59 -4.10 4.22 6.49
CA LEU A 59 -3.35 3.16 5.82
C LEU A 59 -4.19 2.49 4.72
N PHE A 60 -5.48 2.33 4.96
CA PHE A 60 -6.39 1.65 4.02
C PHE A 60 -7.13 2.61 3.10
N PHE A 61 -7.18 3.90 3.45
CA PHE A 61 -7.90 4.90 2.67
C PHE A 61 -7.00 5.59 1.64
N TYR A 62 -7.44 5.59 0.39
CA TYR A 62 -6.85 6.41 -0.66
C TYR A 62 -7.92 7.33 -1.28
N PRO A 63 -7.71 8.65 -1.35
CA PRO A 63 -8.67 9.57 -1.93
C PRO A 63 -8.76 9.35 -3.45
N ILE A 64 -9.87 8.76 -3.91
CA ILE A 64 -10.15 8.57 -5.33
C ILE A 64 -10.78 9.85 -5.90
N THR A 65 -9.95 10.72 -6.45
CA THR A 65 -10.34 11.86 -7.30
C THR A 65 -10.27 11.40 -8.77
N PRO A 66 -11.04 11.98 -9.72
CA PRO A 66 -10.98 11.61 -11.14
C PRO A 66 -9.57 11.56 -11.75
N GLY A 67 -8.62 12.35 -11.24
CA GLY A 67 -7.21 12.33 -11.67
C GLY A 67 -6.32 11.30 -10.95
N THR A 68 -6.67 10.84 -9.75
CA THR A 68 -5.82 9.95 -8.92
C THR A 68 -6.23 8.47 -9.00
N GLY A 69 -7.35 8.15 -9.64
CA GLY A 69 -7.85 6.77 -9.74
C GLY A 69 -6.90 5.80 -10.45
N PHE A 70 -6.17 6.25 -11.48
CA PHE A 70 -5.19 5.42 -12.16
C PHE A 70 -3.99 5.07 -11.27
N HIS A 71 -3.52 6.06 -10.51
CA HIS A 71 -2.44 5.89 -9.54
C HIS A 71 -2.82 4.93 -8.42
N PHE A 72 -4.05 5.03 -7.91
CA PHE A 72 -4.61 4.06 -6.96
C PHE A 72 -4.60 2.62 -7.50
N LEU A 73 -5.05 2.41 -8.74
CA LEU A 73 -5.08 1.07 -9.35
C LEU A 73 -3.67 0.48 -9.47
N ILE A 74 -2.69 1.29 -9.84
CA ILE A 74 -1.29 0.89 -9.89
C ILE A 74 -0.78 0.47 -8.50
N ASN A 75 -1.06 1.27 -7.47
CA ASN A 75 -0.67 0.93 -6.10
C ASN A 75 -1.35 -0.35 -5.61
N CYS A 76 -2.62 -0.58 -5.92
CA CYS A 76 -3.31 -1.83 -5.64
C CYS A 76 -2.64 -3.03 -6.34
N TYR A 77 -2.22 -2.87 -7.60
CA TYR A 77 -1.49 -3.91 -8.32
C TYR A 77 -0.14 -4.22 -7.67
N PHE A 78 0.62 -3.20 -7.27
CA PHE A 78 1.90 -3.40 -6.59
C PHE A 78 1.73 -4.04 -5.22
N LEU A 79 0.76 -3.56 -4.44
CA LEU A 79 0.38 -4.18 -3.17
C LEU A 79 0.10 -5.66 -3.40
N TYR A 80 -0.80 -6.01 -4.31
CA TYR A 80 -1.16 -7.38 -4.61
C TYR A 80 0.06 -8.24 -4.99
N SER A 81 0.81 -7.82 -6.00
CA SER A 81 1.89 -8.62 -6.59
C SER A 81 3.05 -8.83 -5.62
N TYR A 82 3.49 -7.79 -4.91
CA TYR A 82 4.64 -7.89 -4.00
C TYR A 82 4.26 -8.48 -2.65
N SER A 83 3.08 -8.14 -2.12
CA SER A 83 2.57 -8.73 -0.88
C SER A 83 2.38 -10.23 -1.03
N GLN A 84 1.74 -10.67 -2.12
CA GLN A 84 1.55 -12.10 -2.40
C GLN A 84 2.89 -12.83 -2.54
N ARG A 85 3.86 -12.23 -3.24
CA ARG A 85 5.21 -12.81 -3.38
C ARG A 85 5.90 -12.94 -2.02
N LEU A 86 5.88 -11.90 -1.18
CA LEU A 86 6.48 -11.96 0.16
C LEU A 86 5.83 -13.04 1.04
N GLU A 87 4.50 -13.08 1.08
CA GLU A 87 3.74 -14.02 1.91
C GLU A 87 3.94 -15.48 1.43
N THR A 88 4.12 -15.69 0.12
CA THR A 88 4.27 -17.03 -0.47
C THR A 88 5.72 -17.53 -0.54
N SER A 89 6.72 -16.66 -0.73
CA SER A 89 8.10 -17.09 -0.91
C SER A 89 8.92 -17.04 0.38
N ILE A 90 8.88 -15.91 1.09
CA ILE A 90 9.78 -15.67 2.24
C ILE A 90 9.12 -16.07 3.54
N PHE A 91 7.81 -15.79 3.68
CA PHE A 91 7.05 -16.07 4.89
C PHE A 91 6.16 -17.32 4.78
N ALA A 92 6.49 -18.21 3.85
CA ALA A 92 5.80 -19.49 3.69
C ALA A 92 5.81 -20.28 5.01
N GLY A 93 4.63 -20.49 5.60
CA GLY A 93 4.47 -21.23 6.86
C GLY A 93 4.77 -20.42 8.13
N LYS A 94 5.10 -19.13 8.05
CA LYS A 94 5.31 -18.24 9.20
C LYS A 94 4.45 -16.95 9.10
N PRO A 95 3.12 -17.07 9.22
CA PRO A 95 2.21 -15.93 9.12
C PRO A 95 2.45 -14.84 10.18
N ALA A 96 2.95 -15.23 11.37
CA ALA A 96 3.22 -14.30 12.46
C ALA A 96 4.36 -13.32 12.13
N ASP A 97 5.43 -13.79 11.51
CA ASP A 97 6.59 -12.97 11.14
C ASP A 97 6.21 -11.94 10.06
N TYR A 98 5.34 -12.34 9.13
CA TYR A 98 4.80 -11.44 8.10
C TYR A 98 3.90 -10.35 8.73
N PHE A 99 3.02 -10.73 9.65
CA PHE A 99 2.20 -9.76 10.37
C PHE A 99 3.04 -8.77 11.18
N TYR A 100 4.10 -9.23 11.84
CA TYR A 100 5.01 -8.38 12.57
C TYR A 100 5.74 -7.39 11.64
N MET A 101 6.21 -7.85 10.48
CA MET A 101 6.80 -6.98 9.45
C MET A 101 5.81 -5.90 9.01
N LEU A 102 4.54 -6.24 8.75
CA LEU A 102 3.52 -5.26 8.38
C LEU A 102 3.25 -4.26 9.50
N LEU A 103 3.15 -4.71 10.75
CA LEU A 103 2.90 -3.83 11.88
C LEU A 103 4.06 -2.86 12.10
N PHE A 104 5.30 -3.35 12.00
CA PHE A 104 6.50 -2.49 12.07
C PHE A 104 6.54 -1.47 10.94
N ASN A 105 6.25 -1.91 9.71
CA ASN A 105 6.17 -1.06 8.54
C ASN A 105 5.14 0.06 8.72
N TRP A 106 3.96 -0.31 9.21
CA TRP A 106 2.89 0.63 9.50
C TRP A 106 3.31 1.63 10.57
N ALA A 107 3.92 1.19 11.68
CA ALA A 107 4.40 2.08 12.72
C ALA A 107 5.42 3.11 12.18
N CYS A 108 6.38 2.66 11.36
CA CYS A 108 7.32 3.55 10.68
C CYS A 108 6.63 4.54 9.75
N CYS A 109 5.67 4.08 8.93
CA CYS A 109 4.90 4.94 8.03
C CYS A 109 4.09 5.99 8.80
N VAL A 110 3.54 5.64 9.96
CA VAL A 110 2.82 6.58 10.83
C VAL A 110 3.76 7.65 11.38
N ILE A 111 4.94 7.26 11.89
CA ILE A 111 5.93 8.21 12.40
C ILE A 111 6.39 9.19 11.30
N ILE A 112 6.71 8.65 10.12
CA ILE A 112 7.12 9.46 8.96
C ILE A 112 5.96 10.34 8.49
N GLY A 113 4.74 9.80 8.43
CA GLY A 113 3.54 10.55 8.04
C GLY A 113 3.25 11.72 8.96
N LEU A 114 3.47 11.56 10.27
CA LEU A 114 3.33 12.63 11.26
C LEU A 114 4.42 13.70 11.11
N LEU A 115 5.68 13.31 10.89
CA LEU A 115 6.79 14.24 10.73
C LEU A 115 6.74 15.01 9.40
N ALA A 116 6.36 14.33 8.32
CA ALA A 116 6.33 14.88 6.97
C ALA A 116 4.94 15.43 6.55
N ASN A 117 3.96 15.43 7.47
CA ASN A 117 2.59 15.88 7.22
C ASN A 117 1.94 15.21 5.99
N LEU A 118 2.20 13.90 5.81
CA LEU A 118 1.68 13.15 4.67
C LEU A 118 0.20 12.82 4.87
N ILE A 119 -0.62 13.25 3.92
CA ILE A 119 -2.08 13.11 3.92
C ILE A 119 -2.49 11.64 3.67
N VAL A 120 -1.70 10.88 2.91
CA VAL A 120 -2.00 9.51 2.44
C VAL A 120 -0.88 8.56 2.85
N LEU A 121 -1.19 7.50 3.62
CA LEU A 121 -0.21 6.53 4.12
C LEU A 121 -0.13 5.26 3.26
N MET A 122 -1.03 5.08 2.30
CA MET A 122 -1.02 3.92 1.42
C MET A 122 0.25 3.86 0.55
N ASP A 123 0.68 4.99 -0.02
CA ASP A 123 1.88 5.09 -0.83
C ASP A 123 3.17 4.65 -0.11
N PRO A 124 3.54 5.22 1.06
CA PRO A 124 4.74 4.81 1.77
C PRO A 124 4.66 3.35 2.23
N MET A 125 3.47 2.84 2.57
CA MET A 125 3.29 1.47 3.00
C MET A 125 3.52 0.48 1.85
N VAL A 126 2.94 0.73 0.66
CA VAL A 126 3.16 -0.10 -0.53
C VAL A 126 4.63 -0.04 -0.95
N LEU A 127 5.21 1.16 -0.97
CA LEU A 127 6.62 1.36 -1.30
C LEU A 127 7.54 0.60 -0.34
N SER A 128 7.22 0.58 0.94
CA SER A 128 8.04 -0.07 1.96
C SER A 128 7.95 -1.60 1.89
N VAL A 129 6.77 -2.18 1.65
CA VAL A 129 6.63 -3.63 1.40
C VAL A 129 7.37 -4.04 0.13
N LEU A 130 7.21 -3.26 -0.93
CA LEU A 130 7.93 -3.44 -2.18
C LEU A 130 9.44 -3.36 -1.95
N TYR A 131 9.91 -2.37 -1.18
CA TYR A 131 11.31 -2.20 -0.84
C TYR A 131 11.87 -3.44 -0.13
N VAL A 132 11.15 -3.99 0.86
CA VAL A 132 11.56 -5.23 1.54
C VAL A 132 11.71 -6.38 0.54
N TRP A 133 10.76 -6.55 -0.37
CA TRP A 133 10.85 -7.58 -1.40
C TRP A 133 12.04 -7.36 -2.34
N CYS A 134 12.26 -6.14 -2.80
CA CYS A 134 13.37 -5.75 -3.67
C CYS A 134 14.73 -5.97 -3.01
N GLN A 135 14.83 -5.69 -1.71
CA GLN A 135 16.05 -5.87 -0.93
C GLN A 135 16.35 -7.35 -0.66
N LEU A 136 15.33 -8.20 -0.59
CA LEU A 136 15.50 -9.65 -0.45
C LEU A 136 15.79 -10.33 -1.79
N ASN A 137 15.33 -9.74 -2.90
CA ASN A 137 15.46 -10.29 -4.26
C ASN A 137 16.29 -9.37 -5.17
N LYS A 138 17.44 -8.87 -4.68
CA LYS A 138 18.25 -7.83 -5.36
C LYS A 138 18.64 -8.16 -6.79
N ASP A 139 18.91 -9.43 -7.06
CA ASP A 139 19.40 -9.92 -8.35
C ASP A 139 18.28 -10.28 -9.33
N VAL A 140 17.02 -10.29 -8.87
CA VAL A 140 15.87 -10.57 -9.72
C VAL A 140 15.62 -9.39 -10.65
N ILE A 141 15.52 -9.68 -11.94
CA ILE A 141 15.18 -8.69 -12.96
C ILE A 141 13.66 -8.58 -13.02
N VAL A 142 13.13 -7.42 -12.64
CA VAL A 142 11.70 -7.12 -12.74
C VAL A 142 11.45 -6.37 -14.03
N SER A 143 10.39 -6.80 -14.75
CA SER A 143 9.89 -6.04 -15.89
C SER A 143 8.90 -5.00 -15.39
N PHE A 144 9.21 -3.73 -15.62
CA PHE A 144 8.33 -2.61 -15.34
C PHE A 144 7.55 -2.24 -16.61
N TRP A 145 6.62 -1.29 -16.46
CA TRP A 145 5.84 -0.77 -17.57
C TRP A 145 6.77 -0.29 -18.71
N PHE A 146 6.27 -0.39 -19.95
CA PHE A 146 7.01 -0.14 -21.20
C PHE A 146 8.10 -1.17 -21.56
N GLY A 147 8.07 -2.36 -20.95
CA GLY A 147 9.03 -3.42 -21.28
C GLY A 147 10.45 -3.17 -20.77
N SER A 148 10.63 -2.11 -19.96
CA SER A 148 11.89 -1.82 -19.29
C SER A 148 12.18 -2.90 -18.24
N ARG A 149 13.39 -3.44 -18.27
CA ARG A 149 13.83 -4.49 -17.34
C ARG A 149 14.96 -3.95 -16.50
N PHE A 150 14.79 -3.98 -15.19
CA PHE A 150 15.83 -3.54 -14.26
C PHE A 150 15.87 -4.44 -13.03
N LYS A 151 17.01 -4.40 -12.32
CA LYS A 151 17.17 -5.14 -11.07
C LYS A 151 16.16 -4.63 -10.05
N ALA A 152 15.55 -5.54 -9.28
CA ALA A 152 14.53 -5.22 -8.28
C ALA A 152 14.95 -4.08 -7.34
N MET A 153 16.25 -3.98 -7.01
CA MET A 153 16.82 -2.91 -6.17
C MET A 153 16.48 -1.48 -6.64
N TYR A 154 16.29 -1.25 -7.94
CA TYR A 154 16.01 0.08 -8.48
C TYR A 154 14.51 0.42 -8.52
N LEU A 155 13.65 -0.57 -8.34
CA LEU A 155 12.20 -0.41 -8.48
C LEU A 155 11.58 0.64 -7.55
N PRO A 156 11.97 0.74 -6.26
CA PRO A 156 11.47 1.79 -5.37
C PRO A 156 11.79 3.20 -5.88
N TRP A 157 12.99 3.39 -6.44
CA TRP A 157 13.44 4.68 -6.96
C TRP A 157 12.71 5.07 -8.24
N VAL A 158 12.49 4.11 -9.14
CA VAL A 158 11.71 4.33 -10.37
C VAL A 158 10.26 4.70 -10.02
N LEU A 159 9.66 4.06 -9.02
CA LEU A 159 8.32 4.39 -8.56
C LEU A 159 8.20 5.77 -7.94
N LEU A 160 9.20 6.19 -7.18
CA LEU A 160 9.26 7.53 -6.61
C LEU A 160 9.34 8.58 -7.74
N ALA A 161 10.23 8.38 -8.71
CA ALA A 161 10.35 9.26 -9.87
C ALA A 161 9.03 9.33 -10.67
N PHE A 162 8.38 8.19 -10.89
CA PHE A 162 7.10 8.12 -11.59
C PHE A 162 5.97 8.81 -10.82
N ASN A 163 5.94 8.64 -9.49
CA ASN A 163 5.03 9.33 -8.60
C ASN A 163 5.19 10.85 -8.70
N LEU A 164 6.42 11.36 -8.69
CA LEU A 164 6.69 12.79 -8.81
C LEU A 164 6.25 13.36 -10.16
N VAL A 165 6.44 12.61 -11.25
CA VAL A 165 6.00 13.04 -12.59
C VAL A 165 4.48 13.07 -12.70
N ILE A 166 3.78 12.10 -12.11
CA ILE A 166 2.30 12.04 -12.15
C ILE A 166 1.66 13.03 -11.17
N SER A 167 2.26 13.21 -9.99
CA SER A 167 1.74 14.10 -8.95
C SER A 167 2.17 15.56 -9.13
N GLY A 168 3.16 15.84 -9.97
CA GLY A 168 3.76 17.17 -10.18
C GLY A 168 3.55 17.75 -11.58
N GLY A 169 2.53 17.28 -12.31
CA GLY A 169 2.08 17.83 -13.59
C GLY A 169 0.75 18.54 -13.48
#